data_AF-A0A933A174-F1
#
_entry.id   AF-A0A933A174-F1
#
_cell.length_a   1.000
_cell.length_b   1.000
_cell.length_c   1.000
_cell.angle_alpha   90.00
_cell.angle_beta   90.00
_cell.angle_gamma   90.00
#
_symmetry.space_group_name_H-M   'P 1'
#
loop_
_entity.id
_entity.type
_entity.pdbx_description
1 polymer ?
#
loop_
_entity_poly.entity_id
_entity_poly.type
_entity_poly.pdbx_seq_one_letter_code
_entity_poly.pdbx_strand_id
1 'polypeptide(L)'
;MKTLRILALAALLAQILTTPSAGAPGPKAKPLKVKIVPQGEAFCPAAPLVYGNVIIQPGRCYSVLVLRDHTGAFLAFAPPGAIPPGQLVRLGTPAGAKLKGRIFYFIPIQTTAVLVPVNVLTPVAVRVEDFGPKLSITVISSPAPNVVVILGVRL
;
A
#
# COMPACT_ATOMS: atom_id res chain seq x y z
N MET A 1 68.64 13.84 3.89
CA MET A 1 67.77 14.22 2.75
C MET A 1 67.13 13.03 1.99
N LYS A 2 67.43 11.76 2.30
CA LYS A 2 66.81 10.58 1.63
C LYS A 2 65.50 10.10 2.27
N THR A 3 65.33 10.30 3.58
CA THR A 3 64.17 9.83 4.36
C THR A 3 62.88 10.62 4.12
N LEU A 4 63.00 11.89 3.71
CA LEU A 4 61.83 12.75 3.44
C LEU A 4 61.08 12.36 2.16
N ARG A 5 61.78 11.77 1.17
CA ARG A 5 61.17 11.34 -0.10
C ARG A 5 60.36 10.05 0.03
N ILE A 6 60.70 9.19 0.98
CA ILE A 6 60.01 7.90 1.19
C ILE A 6 58.65 8.12 1.86
N LEU A 7 58.56 9.06 2.81
CA LEU A 7 57.31 9.45 3.45
C LEU A 7 56.33 10.13 2.48
N ALA A 8 56.83 10.92 1.53
CA ALA A 8 55.99 11.57 0.53
C ALA A 8 55.37 10.58 -0.47
N LEU A 9 56.09 9.49 -0.79
CA LEU A 9 55.60 8.46 -1.72
C LEU A 9 54.56 7.54 -1.07
N ALA A 10 54.70 7.26 0.24
CA ALA A 10 53.72 6.48 1.00
C ALA A 10 52.38 7.23 1.19
N ALA A 11 52.44 8.55 1.37
CA ALA A 11 51.24 9.38 1.46
C ALA A 11 50.47 9.48 0.13
N LEU A 12 51.17 9.39 -1.01
CA LEU A 12 50.54 9.42 -2.34
C LEU A 12 49.85 8.09 -2.70
N LEU A 13 50.42 6.94 -2.31
CA LEU A 13 49.78 5.64 -2.54
C LEU A 13 48.52 5.40 -1.68
N ALA A 14 48.42 6.06 -0.53
CA ALA A 14 47.26 5.93 0.35
C ALA A 14 46.00 6.65 -0.19
N GLN A 15 46.12 7.56 -1.17
CA GLN A 15 44.99 8.30 -1.73
C GLN A 15 44.29 7.61 -2.90
N ILE A 16 44.81 6.48 -3.40
CA ILE A 16 44.24 5.79 -4.58
C ILE A 16 43.08 4.83 -4.18
N LEU A 17 42.93 4.52 -2.89
CA LEU A 17 41.94 3.55 -2.39
C LEU A 17 40.57 4.14 -2.06
N THR A 18 40.37 5.44 -2.20
CA THR A 18 39.07 6.10 -1.99
C THR A 18 38.52 6.65 -3.29
N THR A 19 38.47 5.84 -4.33
CA THR A 19 37.52 6.10 -5.41
C THR A 19 36.15 5.58 -4.96
N PRO A 20 35.11 6.42 -4.84
CA PRO A 20 33.76 5.91 -4.72
C PRO A 20 33.51 5.10 -5.98
N SER A 21 33.43 3.78 -5.83
CA SER A 21 32.93 2.89 -6.87
C SER A 21 31.61 3.48 -7.34
N ALA A 22 31.58 3.98 -8.58
CA ALA A 22 30.35 4.32 -9.26
C ALA A 22 29.55 3.01 -9.30
N GLY A 23 28.62 2.88 -8.34
CA GLY A 23 27.76 1.72 -8.21
C GLY A 23 27.18 1.40 -9.58
N ALA A 24 27.31 0.13 -9.98
CA ALA A 24 26.77 -0.38 -11.23
C ALA A 24 25.39 0.22 -11.48
N PRO A 25 25.07 0.63 -12.73
CA PRO A 25 23.76 1.19 -13.03
C PRO A 25 22.70 0.19 -12.59
N GLY A 26 22.01 0.54 -11.49
CA GLY A 26 20.95 -0.28 -10.95
C GLY A 26 19.92 -0.55 -12.07
N PRO A 27 19.22 -1.69 -12.03
CA PRO A 27 18.20 -1.99 -13.03
C PRO A 27 17.29 -0.79 -13.21
N LYS A 28 17.17 -0.27 -14.44
CA LYS A 28 16.27 0.84 -14.75
C LYS A 28 14.90 0.51 -14.17
N ALA A 29 14.50 1.22 -13.12
CA ALA A 29 13.21 1.00 -12.48
C ALA A 29 12.13 1.21 -13.55
N LYS A 30 11.29 0.20 -13.76
CA LYS A 30 10.11 0.37 -14.61
C LYS A 30 9.31 1.57 -14.08
N PRO A 31 8.75 2.41 -14.96
CA PRO A 31 7.96 3.55 -14.51
C PRO A 31 6.85 3.07 -13.59
N LEU A 32 6.76 3.67 -12.40
CA LEU A 32 5.78 3.34 -11.39
C LEU A 32 4.38 3.55 -11.97
N LYS A 33 3.59 2.47 -12.04
CA LYS A 33 2.20 2.58 -12.47
C LYS A 33 1.37 3.06 -11.30
N VAL A 34 0.88 4.29 -11.38
CA VAL A 34 0.01 4.90 -10.37
C VAL A 34 -1.41 4.96 -10.92
N LYS A 35 -2.38 4.44 -10.16
CA LYS A 35 -3.81 4.53 -10.47
C LYS A 35 -4.55 5.08 -9.27
N ILE A 36 -5.38 6.10 -9.48
CA ILE A 36 -6.33 6.56 -8.47
C ILE A 36 -7.65 5.83 -8.72
N VAL A 37 -8.21 5.24 -7.68
CA VAL A 37 -9.56 4.67 -7.65
C VAL A 37 -10.41 5.56 -6.75
N PRO A 38 -11.29 6.38 -7.33
CA PRO A 38 -12.22 7.22 -6.58
C PRO A 38 -13.11 6.42 -5.63
N GLN A 39 -13.69 7.12 -4.66
CA GLN A 39 -14.62 6.53 -3.72
C GLN A 39 -15.84 5.94 -4.46
N GLY A 40 -16.16 4.67 -4.17
CA GLY A 40 -17.29 3.97 -4.79
C GLY A 40 -16.98 3.35 -6.15
N GLU A 41 -15.81 3.62 -6.73
CA GLU A 41 -15.36 2.94 -7.93
C GLU A 41 -14.78 1.54 -7.64
N ALA A 42 -14.78 0.72 -8.69
CA ALA A 42 -14.31 -0.64 -8.66
C ALA A 42 -12.79 -0.72 -8.82
N PHE A 43 -12.13 -1.35 -7.86
CA PHE A 43 -10.74 -1.79 -7.95
C PHE A 43 -10.66 -3.21 -8.51
N CYS A 44 -9.99 -3.39 -9.65
CA CYS A 44 -9.82 -4.69 -10.31
C CYS A 44 -8.33 -5.04 -10.35
N PRO A 45 -7.84 -5.95 -9.48
CA PRO A 45 -6.45 -6.37 -9.48
C PRO A 45 -6.14 -7.19 -10.74
N ALA A 46 -5.02 -6.85 -11.41
CA ALA A 46 -4.57 -7.54 -12.62
C ALA A 46 -3.96 -8.92 -12.34
N ALA A 47 -3.51 -9.16 -11.10
CA ALA A 47 -2.88 -10.38 -10.64
C ALA A 47 -3.29 -10.66 -9.17
N PRO A 48 -3.16 -11.90 -8.67
CA PRO A 48 -3.42 -12.20 -7.27
C PRO A 48 -2.58 -11.34 -6.33
N LEU A 49 -3.24 -10.71 -5.35
CA LEU A 49 -2.58 -9.89 -4.34
C LEU A 49 -2.55 -10.62 -3.00
N VAL A 50 -1.40 -10.63 -2.35
CA VAL A 50 -1.14 -11.42 -1.14
C VAL A 50 -0.79 -10.51 0.03
N TYR A 51 -1.50 -10.65 1.13
CA TYR A 51 -1.17 -10.02 2.42
C TYR A 51 -1.21 -11.07 3.52
N GLY A 52 -0.04 -11.50 4.02
CA GLY A 52 0.04 -12.62 4.95
C GLY A 52 -0.65 -13.85 4.36
N ASN A 53 -1.74 -14.30 5.01
CA ASN A 53 -2.56 -15.43 4.58
C ASN A 53 -3.77 -15.06 3.71
N VAL A 54 -3.99 -13.78 3.44
CA VAL A 54 -5.10 -13.29 2.61
C VAL A 54 -4.65 -13.21 1.15
N ILE A 55 -5.38 -13.89 0.27
CA ILE A 55 -5.14 -13.87 -1.18
C ILE A 55 -6.36 -13.24 -1.88
N ILE A 56 -6.21 -12.00 -2.33
CA ILE A 56 -7.22 -11.30 -3.12
C ILE A 56 -7.13 -11.81 -4.55
N GLN A 57 -8.19 -12.47 -4.99
CA GLN A 57 -8.24 -13.10 -6.31
C GLN A 57 -8.32 -12.06 -7.44
N PRO A 58 -7.60 -12.30 -8.55
CA PRO A 58 -7.76 -11.53 -9.79
C PRO A 58 -9.08 -11.92 -10.50
N GLY A 59 -9.40 -11.23 -11.59
CA GLY A 59 -10.58 -11.54 -12.40
C GLY A 59 -11.92 -11.09 -11.79
N ARG A 60 -11.87 -10.39 -10.65
CA ARG A 60 -13.03 -9.77 -9.99
C ARG A 60 -12.70 -8.33 -9.65
N CYS A 61 -13.71 -7.49 -9.64
CA CYS A 61 -13.60 -6.12 -9.19
C CYS A 61 -14.21 -5.99 -7.79
N TYR A 62 -13.66 -5.06 -7.00
CA TYR A 62 -14.02 -4.88 -5.60
C TYR A 62 -14.29 -3.40 -5.32
N SER A 63 -15.29 -3.11 -4.48
CA SER A 63 -15.34 -1.82 -3.79
C SER A 63 -14.41 -1.87 -2.60
N VAL A 64 -13.53 -0.88 -2.48
CA VAL A 64 -12.59 -0.77 -1.36
C VAL A 64 -13.24 0.08 -0.27
N LEU A 65 -13.38 -0.52 0.91
CA LEU A 65 -14.00 0.08 2.08
C LEU A 65 -12.99 0.08 3.23
N VAL A 66 -13.16 0.99 4.17
CA VAL A 66 -12.55 0.84 5.49
C VAL A 66 -13.64 0.46 6.49
N LEU A 67 -13.38 -0.64 7.18
CA LEU A 67 -14.17 -1.11 8.31
C LEU A 67 -13.41 -0.77 9.58
N ARG A 68 -14.08 -0.21 10.58
CA ARG A 68 -13.56 -0.18 11.94
C ARG A 68 -14.61 -0.69 12.90
N ASP A 69 -14.24 -1.66 13.72
CA ASP A 69 -15.03 -2.11 14.86
C ASP A 69 -14.18 -2.15 16.13
N HIS A 70 -14.70 -2.75 17.20
CA HIS A 70 -14.00 -2.85 18.48
C HIS A 70 -12.77 -3.77 18.44
N THR A 71 -12.64 -4.62 17.42
CA THR A 71 -11.51 -5.54 17.26
C THR A 71 -10.35 -4.91 16.50
N GLY A 72 -10.61 -3.87 15.72
CA GLY A 72 -9.58 -3.17 14.95
C GLY A 72 -10.12 -2.44 13.73
N ALA A 73 -9.21 -2.06 12.85
CA ALA A 73 -9.52 -1.46 11.56
C ALA A 73 -9.02 -2.36 10.42
N PHE A 74 -9.80 -2.41 9.35
CA PHE A 74 -9.55 -3.29 8.22
C PHE A 74 -9.82 -2.56 6.91
N LEU A 75 -8.95 -2.77 5.93
CA LEU A 75 -9.27 -2.53 4.54
C LEU A 75 -10.11 -3.72 4.04
N ALA A 76 -11.34 -3.44 3.66
CA ALA A 76 -12.32 -4.44 3.27
C ALA A 76 -12.57 -4.40 1.75
N PHE A 77 -12.68 -5.58 1.14
CA PHE A 77 -12.94 -5.75 -0.29
C PHE A 77 -14.33 -6.35 -0.47
N ALA A 78 -15.28 -5.51 -0.87
CA ALA A 78 -16.70 -5.86 -1.03
C ALA A 78 -17.09 -5.99 -2.50
N PRO A 79 -18.28 -6.52 -2.83
CA PRO A 79 -18.83 -6.45 -4.17
C PRO A 79 -18.87 -5.00 -4.70
N PRO A 80 -18.68 -4.77 -6.00
CA PRO A 80 -18.84 -3.46 -6.60
C PRO A 80 -20.22 -2.87 -6.29
N GLY A 81 -20.28 -1.56 -6.02
CA GLY A 81 -21.53 -0.87 -5.73
C GLY A 81 -22.16 -1.24 -4.38
N ALA A 82 -21.40 -1.85 -3.48
CA ALA A 82 -21.87 -2.27 -2.15
C ALA A 82 -22.41 -1.11 -1.30
N ILE A 83 -21.82 0.08 -1.45
CA ILE A 83 -22.26 1.32 -0.80
C ILE A 83 -22.19 2.43 -1.86
N PRO A 84 -23.24 3.24 -2.03
CA PRO A 84 -23.20 4.41 -2.90
C PRO A 84 -22.10 5.41 -2.49
N PRO A 85 -21.50 6.16 -3.44
CA PRO A 85 -20.54 7.21 -3.12
C PRO A 85 -21.11 8.23 -2.12
N GLY A 86 -20.29 8.70 -1.18
CA GLY A 86 -20.68 9.67 -0.15
C GLY A 86 -21.55 9.10 0.99
N GLN A 87 -21.98 7.84 0.90
CA GLN A 87 -22.70 7.17 1.98
C GLN A 87 -21.77 6.37 2.87
N LEU A 88 -22.20 6.19 4.12
CA LEU A 88 -21.58 5.32 5.11
C LEU A 88 -22.62 4.32 5.62
N VAL A 89 -22.18 3.14 6.03
CA VAL A 89 -23.09 2.11 6.54
C VAL A 89 -22.69 1.74 7.96
N ARG A 90 -23.59 1.97 8.91
CA ARG A 90 -23.38 1.60 10.33
C ARG A 90 -23.56 0.09 10.51
N LEU A 91 -22.62 -0.55 11.19
CA LEU A 91 -22.62 -2.00 11.44
C LEU A 91 -23.80 -2.48 12.27
N GLY A 92 -24.33 -1.65 13.18
CA GLY A 92 -25.48 -1.98 14.02
C GLY A 92 -26.83 -1.95 13.29
N THR A 93 -26.85 -1.74 11.98
CA THR A 93 -28.08 -1.75 11.16
C THR A 93 -28.20 -3.07 10.39
N PRO A 94 -29.41 -3.49 9.99
CA PRO A 94 -29.60 -4.66 9.12
C PRO A 94 -28.78 -4.57 7.82
N ALA A 95 -28.65 -3.37 7.26
CA ALA A 95 -27.82 -3.11 6.08
C ALA A 95 -26.33 -3.35 6.38
N GLY A 96 -25.84 -2.90 7.54
CA GLY A 96 -24.46 -3.14 7.98
C GLY A 96 -24.14 -4.61 8.21
N ALA A 97 -25.03 -5.35 8.86
CA ALA A 97 -24.87 -6.80 9.06
C ALA A 97 -24.84 -7.54 7.71
N LYS A 98 -25.78 -7.22 6.81
CA LYS A 98 -25.85 -7.79 5.46
C LYS A 98 -24.60 -7.48 4.65
N LEU A 99 -24.09 -6.25 4.73
CA LEU A 99 -22.90 -5.86 4.00
C LEU A 99 -21.63 -6.53 4.58
N LYS A 100 -21.48 -6.59 5.91
CA LYS A 100 -20.34 -7.27 6.55
C LYS A 100 -20.25 -8.73 6.12
N GLY A 101 -21.39 -9.42 6.02
CA GLY A 101 -21.46 -10.81 5.53
C GLY A 101 -21.18 -10.99 4.03
N ARG A 102 -21.09 -9.91 3.24
CA ARG A 102 -20.78 -9.96 1.81
C ARG A 102 -19.35 -9.54 1.48
N ILE A 103 -18.56 -9.12 2.47
CA ILE A 103 -17.16 -8.75 2.27
C ILE A 103 -16.35 -10.02 1.97
N PHE A 104 -15.51 -9.97 0.93
CA PHE A 104 -14.70 -11.11 0.51
C PHE A 104 -13.40 -11.21 1.31
N TYR A 105 -12.77 -10.07 1.58
CA TYR A 105 -11.45 -10.02 2.23
C TYR A 105 -11.37 -8.87 3.22
N PHE A 106 -10.64 -9.12 4.31
CA PHE A 106 -10.26 -8.13 5.31
C PHE A 106 -8.74 -8.12 5.43
N ILE A 107 -8.15 -6.93 5.31
CA ILE A 107 -6.72 -6.72 5.57
C ILE A 107 -6.60 -5.83 6.80
N PRO A 108 -5.96 -6.27 7.89
CA PRO A 108 -5.76 -5.43 9.04
C PRO A 108 -4.91 -4.21 8.66
N ILE A 109 -5.36 -3.03 9.10
CA ILE A 109 -4.63 -1.79 8.90
C ILE A 109 -4.33 -1.14 10.24
N GLN A 110 -3.14 -0.58 10.37
CA GLN A 110 -2.85 0.34 11.46
C GLN A 110 -3.35 1.71 11.05
N THR A 111 -4.36 2.20 11.76
CA THR A 111 -4.90 3.55 11.56
C THR A 111 -5.02 4.23 12.90
N THR A 112 -4.73 5.53 12.92
CA THR A 112 -4.99 6.35 14.10
C THR A 112 -6.49 6.62 14.20
N ALA A 113 -7.00 6.62 15.43
CA ALA A 113 -8.42 6.56 15.78
C ALA A 113 -9.32 7.68 15.23
N VAL A 114 -8.80 8.67 14.52
CA VAL A 114 -9.53 9.87 14.10
C VAL A 114 -10.15 9.72 12.70
N LEU A 115 -9.64 8.81 11.87
CA LEU A 115 -9.96 8.76 10.44
C LEU A 115 -11.23 7.99 10.07
N VAL A 116 -11.61 7.00 10.87
CA VAL A 116 -12.70 6.07 10.54
C VAL A 116 -13.63 5.97 11.74
N PRO A 117 -14.93 6.30 11.58
CA PRO A 117 -15.91 6.10 12.64
C PRO A 117 -15.94 4.63 13.08
N VAL A 118 -15.96 4.40 14.39
CA VAL A 118 -16.12 3.05 14.93
C VAL A 118 -17.51 2.53 14.60
N ASN A 119 -17.62 1.24 14.29
CA ASN A 119 -18.82 0.54 13.88
C ASN A 119 -19.43 1.05 12.57
N VAL A 120 -18.57 1.47 11.63
CA VAL A 120 -18.99 1.95 10.31
C VAL A 120 -18.15 1.30 9.20
N LEU A 121 -18.80 1.01 8.08
CA LEU A 121 -18.20 0.71 6.79
C LEU A 121 -18.22 2.00 5.96
N THR A 122 -17.03 2.47 5.62
CA THR A 122 -16.85 3.73 4.89
C THR A 122 -16.19 3.44 3.53
N PRO A 123 -16.82 3.77 2.40
CA PRO A 123 -16.16 3.71 1.10
C PRO A 123 -15.01 4.70 1.06
N VAL A 124 -13.88 4.30 0.47
CA VAL A 124 -12.68 5.13 0.42
C VAL A 124 -12.17 5.29 -1.00
N ALA A 125 -11.64 6.47 -1.30
CA ALA A 125 -10.76 6.65 -2.45
C ALA A 125 -9.37 6.12 -2.11
N VAL A 126 -8.75 5.42 -3.06
CA VAL A 126 -7.41 4.83 -2.90
C VAL A 126 -6.48 5.18 -4.06
N ARG A 127 -5.21 5.39 -3.75
CA ARG A 127 -4.11 5.48 -4.71
C ARG A 127 -3.36 4.15 -4.71
N VAL A 128 -3.32 3.52 -5.87
CA VAL A 128 -2.68 2.23 -6.10
C VAL A 128 -1.36 2.47 -6.82
N GLU A 129 -0.28 1.92 -6.29
CA GLU A 129 1.05 1.96 -6.90
C GLU A 129 1.56 0.55 -7.14
N ASP A 130 1.82 0.22 -8.39
CA ASP A 130 2.33 -1.09 -8.79
C ASP A 130 3.84 -1.02 -9.04
N PHE A 131 4.60 -1.69 -8.17
CA PHE A 131 6.05 -1.79 -8.22
C PHE A 131 6.53 -3.06 -8.93
N GLY A 132 5.64 -3.92 -9.43
CA GLY A 132 5.94 -5.23 -9.99
C GLY A 132 5.66 -6.36 -8.99
N PRO A 133 6.61 -6.76 -8.13
CA PRO A 133 6.39 -7.83 -7.15
C PRO A 133 5.58 -7.35 -5.94
N LYS A 134 5.31 -6.05 -5.84
CA LYS A 134 4.57 -5.42 -4.75
C LYS A 134 3.58 -4.40 -5.31
N LEU A 135 2.43 -4.29 -4.68
CA LEU A 135 1.42 -3.29 -4.95
C LEU A 135 1.06 -2.58 -3.65
N SER A 136 1.15 -1.26 -3.64
CA SER A 136 0.76 -0.42 -2.50
C SER A 136 -0.63 0.14 -2.74
N ILE A 137 -1.50 0.08 -1.73
CA ILE A 137 -2.81 0.72 -1.70
C ILE A 137 -2.79 1.76 -0.59
N THR A 138 -2.92 3.02 -0.96
CA THR A 138 -2.92 4.16 -0.04
C THR A 138 -4.32 4.76 -0.01
N VAL A 139 -4.95 4.81 1.16
CA VAL A 139 -6.23 5.51 1.36
C VAL A 139 -5.99 7.02 1.30
N ILE A 140 -6.70 7.72 0.40
CA ILE A 140 -6.51 9.16 0.13
C ILE A 140 -7.77 10.01 0.38
N SER A 141 -8.82 9.41 0.94
CA SER A 141 -10.13 10.04 1.14
C SER A 141 -10.22 10.89 2.41
N SER A 142 -9.09 11.19 3.06
CA SER A 142 -9.05 12.00 4.28
C SER A 142 -7.77 12.85 4.35
N PRO A 143 -7.83 14.08 4.91
CA PRO A 143 -6.66 14.91 5.15
C PRO A 143 -5.78 14.35 6.28
N ALA A 144 -4.97 13.35 5.95
CA ALA A 144 -3.88 12.78 6.75
C ALA A 144 -4.21 12.12 8.12
N PRO A 145 -3.46 11.08 8.53
CA PRO A 145 -2.50 10.31 7.73
C PRO A 145 -3.18 9.37 6.72
N ASN A 146 -2.57 9.22 5.54
CA ASN A 146 -2.99 8.25 4.54
C ASN A 146 -2.64 6.84 5.01
N VAL A 147 -3.60 5.91 5.06
CA VAL A 147 -3.34 4.51 5.44
C VAL A 147 -2.72 3.79 4.24
N VAL A 148 -1.55 3.17 4.43
CA VAL A 148 -0.83 2.44 3.36
C VAL A 148 -0.86 0.93 3.64
N VAL A 149 -1.25 0.15 2.64
CA VAL A 149 -1.26 -1.31 2.67
C VAL A 149 -0.38 -1.83 1.54
N ILE A 150 0.64 -2.62 1.86
CA ILE A 150 1.54 -3.22 0.87
C ILE A 150 1.17 -4.69 0.68
N LEU A 151 0.87 -5.03 -0.56
CA LEU A 151 0.50 -6.37 -1.01
C LEU A 151 1.64 -6.95 -1.85
N GLY A 152 1.92 -8.24 -1.67
CA GLY A 152 2.73 -8.99 -2.63
C GLY A 152 1.90 -9.29 -3.89
N VAL A 153 2.53 -9.27 -5.06
CA VAL A 153 1.90 -9.71 -6.31
C VAL A 153 2.41 -11.11 -6.62
N ARG A 154 1.51 -12.06 -6.85
CA ARG A 154 1.87 -13.37 -7.40
C ARG A 154 1.66 -13.35 -8.90
N LEU A 155 2.69 -13.69 -9.66
CA LEU A 155 2.67 -13.83 -11.11
C LEU A 155 2.34 -15.27 -11.50
#